data_AF-A0A3R7JLW8-F1
#
_entry.id   AF-A0A3R7JLW8-F1
#
_cell.length_a   1.000
_cell.length_b   1.000
_cell.length_c   1.000
_cell.angle_alpha   90.00
_cell.angle_beta   90.00
_cell.angle_gamma   90.00
#
_symmetry.space_group_name_H-M   'P 1'
#
loop_
_entity.id
_entity.type
_entity.pdbx_description
1 polymer ?
#
loop_
_entity_poly.entity_id
_entity_poly.type
_entity_poly.pdbx_seq_one_letter_code
_entity_poly.pdbx_strand_id
1 'polypeptide(L)'
;MTLDFDRDRETVFEKHRRNESMPGNAALKLLVLEELLAREFEVGEVCEKDEFTRRIGEHFSNPIELRREFVNFGHVRYDNRENEYEIRALQLSEADVRANDHLERHAKDLGALD
;
A
#
# COMPACT_ATOMS: atom_id res chain seq x y z
N MET A 1 -15.30 5.43 -7.69
CA MET A 1 -15.40 3.98 -7.45
C MET A 1 -14.13 3.52 -6.77
N THR A 2 -14.22 2.61 -5.81
CA THR A 2 -13.07 1.83 -5.32
C THR A 2 -12.70 0.83 -6.41
N LEU A 3 -11.40 0.62 -6.64
CA LEU A 3 -10.94 -0.39 -7.58
C LEU A 3 -11.28 -1.78 -7.05
N ASP A 4 -12.11 -2.50 -7.79
CA ASP A 4 -12.36 -3.91 -7.52
C ASP A 4 -11.43 -4.71 -8.44
N PHE A 5 -10.21 -4.94 -7.96
CA PHE A 5 -9.40 -6.00 -8.53
C PHE A 5 -10.11 -7.28 -8.08
N ASP A 6 -10.76 -8.01 -8.98
CA ASP A 6 -11.55 -9.23 -8.75
C ASP A 6 -10.70 -10.39 -8.14
N ARG A 7 -10.08 -10.13 -7.00
CA ARG A 7 -9.00 -10.86 -6.34
C ARG A 7 -9.10 -10.61 -4.84
N ASP A 8 -9.19 -11.72 -4.11
CA ASP A 8 -9.18 -11.73 -2.66
C ASP A 8 -7.88 -11.12 -2.11
N ARG A 9 -8.01 -9.92 -1.55
CA ARG A 9 -6.92 -9.11 -1.02
C ARG A 9 -6.19 -9.81 0.12
N GLU A 10 -6.92 -10.50 1.00
CA GLU A 10 -6.36 -11.26 2.11
C GLU A 10 -5.54 -12.44 1.59
N THR A 11 -6.07 -13.19 0.62
CA THR A 11 -5.35 -14.32 0.01
C THR A 11 -4.04 -13.86 -0.66
N VAL A 12 -4.06 -12.73 -1.38
CA VAL A 12 -2.86 -12.15 -1.99
C VAL A 12 -1.85 -11.71 -0.93
N PHE A 13 -2.32 -11.02 0.12
CA PHE A 13 -1.48 -10.60 1.23
C PHE A 13 -0.79 -11.78 1.92
N GLU A 14 -1.54 -12.81 2.33
CA GLU A 14 -0.99 -13.97 3.03
C GLU A 14 0.00 -14.75 2.15
N LYS A 15 -0.26 -14.86 0.83
CA LYS A 15 0.70 -15.46 -0.10
C LYS A 15 2.03 -14.71 -0.10
N HIS A 16 1.99 -13.38 -0.13
CA HIS A 16 3.19 -12.55 -0.22
C HIS A 16 3.93 -12.44 1.12
N ARG A 17 3.19 -12.34 2.23
CA ARG A 17 3.72 -12.36 3.60
C ARG A 17 4.49 -13.65 3.88
N ARG A 18 3.91 -14.82 3.57
CA ARG A 18 4.55 -16.13 3.80
C ARG A 18 5.82 -16.34 2.98
N ASN A 19 5.87 -15.76 1.78
CA ASN A 19 7.03 -15.85 0.89
C ASN A 19 8.03 -14.70 1.09
N GLU A 20 7.80 -13.82 2.07
CA GLU A 20 8.61 -12.63 2.35
C GLU A 20 8.95 -11.82 1.08
N SER A 21 7.96 -11.65 0.20
CA SER A 21 8.16 -11.04 -1.11
C SER A 21 7.04 -10.09 -1.49
N MET A 22 7.37 -9.04 -2.24
CA MET A 22 6.40 -8.13 -2.82
C MET A 22 6.12 -8.49 -4.29
N PRO A 23 4.88 -8.29 -4.79
CA PRO A 23 4.60 -8.40 -6.21
C PRO A 23 5.45 -7.41 -7.02
N GLY A 24 5.92 -7.80 -8.21
CA GLY A 24 6.58 -6.85 -9.12
C GLY A 24 5.60 -5.89 -9.80
N ASN A 25 4.36 -6.33 -10.03
CA ASN A 25 3.29 -5.54 -10.62
C ASN A 25 2.68 -4.60 -9.57
N ALA A 26 2.58 -3.32 -9.89
CA ALA A 26 2.17 -2.28 -8.94
C ALA A 26 0.70 -2.38 -8.50
N ALA A 27 -0.19 -2.85 -9.36
CA ALA A 27 -1.59 -3.09 -8.99
C ALA A 27 -1.74 -4.29 -8.04
N LEU A 28 -0.92 -5.34 -8.18
CA LEU A 28 -0.85 -6.40 -7.16
C LEU A 28 -0.22 -5.91 -5.85
N LYS A 29 0.75 -5.00 -5.92
CA LYS A 29 1.32 -4.37 -4.70
C LYS A 29 0.25 -3.61 -3.92
N LEU A 30 -0.67 -2.90 -4.59
CA LEU A 30 -1.77 -2.20 -3.93
C LEU A 30 -2.56 -3.13 -3.02
N LEU A 31 -2.94 -4.33 -3.48
CA LEU A 31 -3.68 -5.29 -2.67
C LEU A 31 -2.94 -5.65 -1.37
N VAL A 32 -1.63 -5.86 -1.44
CA VAL A 32 -0.81 -6.17 -0.26
C VAL A 32 -0.72 -4.96 0.68
N LEU A 33 -0.52 -3.76 0.13
CA LEU A 33 -0.37 -2.54 0.90
C LEU A 33 -1.67 -2.13 1.59
N GLU A 34 -2.80 -2.19 0.89
CA GLU A 34 -4.12 -1.86 1.43
C GLU A 34 -4.57 -2.84 2.52
N GLU A 35 -4.25 -4.13 2.39
CA GLU A 35 -4.53 -5.10 3.46
C GLU A 35 -3.65 -4.84 4.68
N LEU A 36 -2.37 -4.52 4.48
CA LEU A 36 -1.47 -4.16 5.58
C LEU A 36 -1.99 -2.94 6.34
N LEU A 37 -2.39 -1.89 5.61
CA LEU A 37 -2.96 -0.66 6.18
C LEU A 37 -4.32 -0.86 6.85
N ALA A 38 -5.10 -1.85 6.42
CA ALA A 38 -6.37 -2.14 7.08
C ALA A 38 -6.19 -2.93 8.39
N ARG A 39 -5.07 -3.62 8.56
CA ARG A 39 -4.75 -4.45 9.75
C ARG A 39 -4.03 -3.66 10.83
N GLU A 40 -2.98 -2.99 10.40
CA GLU A 40 -2.24 -2.02 11.18
C GLU A 40 -2.77 -0.68 10.73
N PHE A 41 -3.18 0.28 11.54
CA PHE A 41 -3.43 1.67 11.13
C PHE A 41 -4.88 2.08 10.85
N GLU A 42 -5.14 3.35 11.14
CA GLU A 42 -6.40 4.04 10.88
C GLU A 42 -6.20 5.30 10.02
N VAL A 43 -7.22 5.72 9.27
CA VAL A 43 -7.15 6.98 8.50
C VAL A 43 -7.01 8.18 9.44
N GLY A 44 -6.05 9.05 9.15
CA GLY A 44 -5.72 10.22 9.96
C GLY A 44 -4.77 9.92 11.12
N GLU A 45 -4.40 8.65 11.33
CA GLU A 45 -3.38 8.29 12.29
C GLU A 45 -2.04 8.90 11.88
N VAL A 46 -1.31 9.42 12.86
CA VAL A 46 0.04 9.95 12.71
C VAL A 46 0.97 9.08 13.56
N CYS A 47 1.97 8.49 12.93
CA CYS A 47 2.95 7.64 13.59
C CYS A 47 4.35 8.19 13.40
N GLU A 48 5.19 8.10 14.44
CA GLU A 48 6.63 8.31 14.25
C GLU A 48 7.19 7.32 13.24
N LYS A 49 8.21 7.75 12.47
CA LYS A 49 8.84 6.90 11.45
C LYS A 49 9.31 5.54 11.97
N ASP A 50 9.85 5.48 13.18
CA ASP A 50 10.37 4.25 13.75
C ASP A 50 9.23 3.30 14.14
N GLU A 51 8.14 3.84 14.68
CA GLU A 51 6.93 3.07 14.95
C GLU A 51 6.28 2.56 13.66
N PHE A 52 6.11 3.42 12.66
CA PHE A 52 5.55 3.04 11.36
C PHE A 52 6.36 1.92 10.71
N THR A 53 7.69 2.03 10.76
CA THR A 53 8.60 1.00 10.21
C THR A 53 8.52 -0.29 11.01
N ARG A 54 8.44 -0.20 12.35
CA ARG A 54 8.33 -1.36 13.23
C ARG A 54 7.06 -2.16 12.95
N ARG A 55 5.90 -1.50 12.84
CA ARG A 55 4.60 -2.15 12.59
C ARG A 55 4.55 -2.84 11.24
N ILE A 56 5.10 -2.23 10.18
CA ILE A 56 5.28 -2.91 8.89
C ILE A 56 6.19 -4.15 9.04
N GLY A 57 7.24 -4.02 9.86
CA GLY A 57 8.21 -5.07 10.15
C GLY A 57 7.63 -6.30 10.87
N GLU A 58 6.45 -6.18 11.47
CA GLU A 58 5.73 -7.33 12.07
C GLU A 58 5.17 -8.27 10.99
N HIS A 59 5.04 -7.79 9.74
CA HIS A 59 4.49 -8.55 8.61
C HIS A 59 5.53 -8.87 7.54
N PHE A 60 6.45 -7.95 7.25
CA PHE A 60 7.44 -8.11 6.18
C PHE A 60 8.85 -7.80 6.67
N SER A 61 9.83 -8.62 6.26
CA SER A 61 11.24 -8.44 6.61
C SER A 61 11.92 -7.26 5.92
N ASN A 62 11.30 -6.66 4.89
CA ASN A 62 11.78 -5.42 4.25
C ASN A 62 10.81 -4.24 4.45
N PRO A 63 10.66 -3.72 5.68
CA PRO A 63 9.68 -2.67 5.96
C PRO A 63 10.01 -1.32 5.32
N ILE A 64 11.28 -1.08 4.98
CA ILE A 64 11.72 0.18 4.36
C ILE A 64 11.20 0.29 2.93
N GLU A 65 11.16 -0.81 2.17
CA GLU A 65 10.60 -0.82 0.83
C GLU A 65 9.10 -0.53 0.87
N LEU A 66 8.35 -1.24 1.71
CA LEU A 66 6.90 -1.03 1.84
C LEU A 66 6.56 0.40 2.27
N ARG A 67 7.31 0.97 3.23
CA ARG A 67 7.18 2.37 3.63
C ARG A 67 7.31 3.34 2.45
N ARG A 68 8.25 3.09 1.53
CA ARG A 68 8.40 3.91 0.32
C ARG A 68 7.23 3.73 -0.63
N GLU A 69 6.78 2.50 -0.82
CA GLU A 69 5.64 2.22 -1.70
C GLU A 69 4.35 2.87 -1.20
N PHE A 70 4.11 2.90 0.11
CA PHE A 70 2.98 3.62 0.68
C PHE A 70 2.99 5.12 0.33
N VAL A 71 4.16 5.76 0.35
CA VAL A 71 4.32 7.16 -0.06
C VAL A 71 4.14 7.31 -1.57
N ASN A 72 4.79 6.43 -2.35
CA ASN A 72 4.76 6.46 -3.81
C ASN A 72 3.34 6.31 -4.36
N PHE A 73 2.50 5.51 -3.70
CA PHE A 73 1.12 5.27 -4.10
C PHE A 73 0.13 6.25 -3.44
N GLY A 74 0.59 7.10 -2.52
CA GLY A 74 -0.23 8.15 -1.92
C GLY A 74 -1.07 7.72 -0.73
N HIS A 75 -0.87 6.51 -0.20
CA HIS A 75 -1.55 6.06 1.02
C HIS A 75 -1.14 6.82 2.27
N VAL A 76 0.13 7.23 2.32
CA VAL A 76 0.70 7.96 3.46
C VAL A 76 1.45 9.19 3.01
N ARG A 77 1.44 10.20 3.86
CA ARG A 77 2.25 11.41 3.70
C ARG A 77 3.34 11.41 4.76
N TYR A 78 4.58 11.60 4.34
CA TYR A 78 5.71 11.77 5.25
C TYR A 78 5.96 13.25 5.56
N ASP A 79 6.01 13.60 6.84
CA ASP A 79 6.48 14.91 7.31
C ASP A 79 7.95 14.81 7.73
N ASN A 80 8.82 15.53 7.00
CA ASN A 80 10.25 15.57 7.28
C ASN A 80 10.62 16.36 8.53
N ARG A 81 9.76 17.29 8.98
CA ARG A 81 10.05 18.17 10.13
C ARG A 81 9.87 17.42 11.43
N GLU A 82 8.76 16.71 11.54
CA GLU A 82 8.41 15.92 12.72
C GLU A 82 8.90 14.47 12.60
N ASN A 83 9.37 14.03 11.42
CA ASN A 83 9.82 12.66 11.13
C ASN A 83 8.70 11.63 11.36
N GLU A 84 7.51 11.97 10.86
CA GLU A 84 6.25 11.24 11.06
C GLU A 84 5.57 10.88 9.74
N TYR A 85 4.76 9.82 9.76
CA TYR A 85 3.89 9.41 8.67
C TYR A 85 2.43 9.62 9.07
N GLU A 86 1.67 10.28 8.21
CA GLU A 86 0.23 10.43 8.34
C GLU A 86 -0.48 9.51 7.33
N ILE A 87 -1.41 8.70 7.82
CA ILE A 87 -2.22 7.79 7.01
C ILE A 87 -3.34 8.58 6.33
N ARG A 88 -3.27 8.69 5.00
CA ARG A 88 -4.26 9.45 4.20
C ARG A 88 -5.40 8.59 3.71
N ALA A 89 -5.10 7.36 3.32
CA ALA A 89 -6.08 6.44 2.76
C ALA A 89 -5.65 4.99 2.97
N LEU A 90 -6.58 4.13 3.40
CA LEU A 90 -6.36 2.69 3.49
C LEU A 90 -6.61 1.98 2.15
N GLN A 91 -7.38 2.60 1.26
CA GLN A 91 -7.69 2.13 -0.09
C GLN A 91 -7.64 3.30 -1.06
N LEU A 92 -7.09 3.08 -2.25
CA LEU A 92 -7.07 4.10 -3.29
C LEU A 92 -8.38 4.10 -4.09
N SER A 93 -8.85 5.30 -4.44
CA SER A 93 -9.91 5.42 -5.43
C SER A 93 -9.36 5.20 -6.84
N GLU A 94 -10.25 4.92 -7.79
CA GLU A 94 -9.88 4.90 -9.21
C GLU A 94 -9.20 6.22 -9.65
N ALA A 95 -9.63 7.36 -9.12
CA ALA A 95 -9.02 8.65 -9.46
C ALA A 95 -7.57 8.75 -8.97
N ASP A 96 -7.27 8.21 -7.78
CA ASP A 96 -5.91 8.18 -7.24
C ASP A 96 -5.00 7.27 -8.08
N VAL A 97 -5.51 6.13 -8.53
CA VAL A 97 -4.77 5.22 -9.42
C VAL A 97 -4.56 5.82 -10.81
N ARG A 98 -5.58 6.48 -11.38
CA ARG A 98 -5.42 7.20 -12.65
C ARG A 98 -4.47 8.40 -12.55
N ALA A 99 -4.30 8.99 -11.37
CA ALA A 99 -3.32 10.04 -11.13
C ALA A 99 -1.88 9.52 -11.01
N ASN A 100 -1.69 8.20 -10.94
CA ASN A 100 -0.39 7.55 -10.87
C ASN A 100 -0.14 6.69 -12.12
N ASP A 101 0.58 7.23 -13.09
CA ASP A 101 0.84 6.59 -14.40
C ASP A 101 1.33 5.13 -14.29
N HIS A 102 2.10 4.80 -13.26
CA HIS A 102 2.64 3.46 -13.06
C HIS A 102 1.57 2.49 -12.52
N LEU A 103 0.71 2.96 -11.62
CA LEU A 103 -0.44 2.20 -11.13
C LEU A 103 -1.49 2.03 -12.23
N GLU A 104 -1.80 3.10 -12.97
CA GLU A 104 -2.78 3.07 -14.06
C GLU A 104 -2.39 2.03 -15.11
N ARG A 105 -1.12 2.04 -15.57
CA ARG A 105 -0.64 1.07 -16.56
C ARG A 105 -0.83 -0.37 -16.09
N HIS A 106 -0.39 -0.68 -14.87
CA HIS A 106 -0.47 -2.04 -14.35
C HIS A 106 -1.90 -2.46 -14.00
N ALA A 107 -2.78 -1.53 -13.63
CA ALA A 107 -4.20 -1.81 -13.42
C ALA A 107 -4.89 -2.17 -14.74
N LYS A 108 -4.57 -1.49 -15.85
CA LYS A 108 -5.03 -1.86 -17.20
C LYS A 108 -4.50 -3.21 -17.65
N ASP A 109 -3.22 -3.49 -17.44
CA ASP A 109 -2.61 -4.80 -17.78
C ASP A 109 -3.30 -5.97 -17.06
N LEU A 110 -3.87 -5.71 -15.88
CA LEU A 110 -4.60 -6.70 -15.08
C LEU A 110 -6.12 -6.69 -15.31
N GLY A 111 -6.64 -5.81 -16.18
CA GLY A 111 -8.07 -5.67 -16.44
C GLY A 111 -8.88 -5.05 -15.31
N ALA A 112 -8.22 -4.37 -14.36
CA ALA A 112 -8.88 -3.66 -13.25
C ALA A 112 -9.30 -2.22 -13.60
N LEU A 113 -8.75 -1.69 -14.70
CA LEU A 113 -9.19 -0.47 -15.35
C LEU A 113 -9.40 -0.75 -16.84
N ASP A 114 -10.43 -0.13 -17.41
CA ASP A 114 -10.66 -0.06 -18.86
C ASP A 114 -9.63 0.84 -19.57
#